data_AF-A0A2E6ZTL0-F1
#
_entry.id   AF-A0A2E6ZTL0-F1
#
_cell.length_a   1.000
_cell.length_b   1.000
_cell.length_c   1.000
_cell.angle_alpha   90.00
_cell.angle_beta   90.00
_cell.angle_gamma   90.00
#
_symmetry.space_group_name_H-M   'P 1'
#
loop_
_entity.id
_entity.type
_entity.pdbx_description
1 polymer ?
#
loop_
_entity_poly.entity_id
_entity_poly.type
_entity_poly.pdbx_seq_one_letter_code
_entity_poly.pdbx_strand_id
1 'polypeptide(L)'
;MLTAVGLGAQSGRFPERLPLDQLDVSPPATRVTGDLGSLRAHRVACPSQDLTGAALRRRIVDVTVQEWSFFGHAVLDYTRPDVFDRARIRRRGWSLLDREETVRVADSIAGYWTVTPEGSWIIENQNRRWHQFGVASRWRTPWSAAFISWVMCESGLDEREQFRRAVAHHTYIDQAIRARDGAAASAAFTAYDIGEAPIAPGDLLCSGRRPVYRSVAERRHQMGEGARMHCDIVVKLEP
;
A
#
# COMPACT_ATOMS: atom_id res chain seq x y z
N MET A 1 -19.76 13.92 33.92
CA MET A 1 -19.79 14.96 32.88
C MET A 1 -18.75 14.60 31.83
N LEU A 2 -19.18 14.04 30.70
CA LEU A 2 -18.33 13.70 29.57
C LEU A 2 -18.43 14.85 28.56
N THR A 3 -17.36 15.64 28.46
CA THR A 3 -17.22 16.71 27.47
C THR A 3 -16.86 16.08 26.13
N ALA A 4 -17.83 16.03 25.22
CA ALA A 4 -17.60 15.75 23.82
C ALA A 4 -16.84 16.93 23.20
N VAL A 5 -15.59 16.70 22.80
CA VAL A 5 -14.83 17.65 21.98
C VAL A 5 -15.37 17.54 20.56
N GLY A 6 -16.07 18.59 20.12
CA GLY A 6 -16.59 18.69 18.76
C GLY A 6 -15.46 18.73 17.74
N LEU A 7 -15.45 17.76 16.83
CA LEU A 7 -14.67 17.83 15.60
C LEU A 7 -15.27 18.94 14.73
N GLY A 8 -14.55 20.05 14.63
CA GLY A 8 -14.85 21.12 13.68
C GLY A 8 -14.91 20.55 12.26
N ALA A 9 -15.97 20.90 11.54
CA ALA A 9 -16.16 20.54 10.14
C ALA A 9 -14.99 21.09 9.30
N GLN A 10 -14.10 20.21 8.85
CA GLN A 10 -13.16 20.55 7.79
C GLN A 10 -13.91 20.54 6.45
N SER A 11 -13.88 21.67 5.77
CA SER A 11 -14.51 21.96 4.48
C SER A 11 -13.81 21.28 3.28
N GLY A 12 -13.22 20.10 3.47
CA GLY A 12 -12.58 19.30 2.42
C GLY A 12 -13.38 18.04 2.10
N ARG A 13 -13.49 17.68 0.82
CA ARG A 13 -14.13 16.43 0.34
C ARG A 13 -13.47 15.16 0.92
N PHE A 14 -12.22 15.27 1.40
CA PHE A 14 -11.42 14.19 1.97
C PHE A 14 -10.70 14.65 3.24
N PRO A 15 -10.53 13.79 4.25
CA PRO A 15 -9.73 14.07 5.44
C PRO A 15 -8.26 14.39 5.11
N GLU A 16 -7.67 15.31 5.87
CA GLU A 16 -6.21 15.50 5.91
C GLU A 16 -5.54 14.39 6.72
N ARG A 17 -4.23 14.21 6.53
CA ARG A 17 -3.43 13.29 7.35
C ARG A 17 -3.29 13.85 8.77
N LEU A 18 -3.09 12.97 9.74
CA LEU A 18 -2.87 13.40 11.12
C LEU A 18 -1.54 14.18 11.22
N PRO A 19 -1.46 15.13 12.16
CA PRO A 19 -0.20 15.79 12.48
C PRO A 19 0.81 14.82 13.11
N LEU A 20 2.11 15.13 12.98
CA LEU A 20 3.21 14.23 13.38
C LEU A 20 3.23 13.91 14.89
N ASP A 21 2.64 14.75 15.74
CA ASP A 21 2.50 14.52 17.18
C ASP A 21 1.43 13.47 17.53
N GLN A 22 0.50 13.20 16.62
CA GLN A 22 -0.52 12.14 16.77
C GLN A 22 -0.10 10.85 16.08
N LEU A 23 0.49 10.94 14.89
CA LEU A 23 1.09 9.81 14.19
C LEU A 23 2.35 10.29 13.48
N ASP A 24 3.51 9.91 14.03
CA ASP A 24 4.82 10.27 13.49
C ASP A 24 5.12 9.52 12.18
N VAL A 25 4.41 9.90 11.12
CA VAL A 25 4.53 9.37 9.76
C VAL A 25 4.57 10.56 8.82
N SER A 26 5.71 10.76 8.16
CA SER A 26 5.84 11.84 7.20
C SER A 26 4.91 11.60 6.01
N PRO A 27 4.10 12.59 5.57
CA PRO A 27 3.24 12.42 4.41
C PRO A 27 4.04 11.97 3.18
N PRO A 28 3.57 10.98 2.39
CA PRO A 28 4.30 10.47 1.24
C PRO A 28 4.70 11.56 0.24
N ALA A 29 3.86 12.60 0.08
CA ALA A 29 4.14 13.75 -0.78
C ALA A 29 5.43 14.50 -0.43
N THR A 30 5.85 14.49 0.84
CA THR A 30 7.11 15.12 1.28
C THR A 30 8.36 14.37 0.82
N ARG A 31 8.18 13.15 0.27
CA ARG A 31 9.28 12.31 -0.23
C ARG A 31 9.67 12.64 -1.65
N VAL A 32 8.93 13.52 -2.33
CA VAL A 32 9.18 13.94 -3.70
C VAL A 32 9.29 15.46 -3.80
N THR A 33 9.88 15.93 -4.90
CA THR A 33 10.02 17.35 -5.24
C THR A 33 9.69 17.57 -6.72
N GLY A 34 9.42 18.83 -7.08
CA GLY A 34 9.05 19.21 -8.44
C GLY A 34 7.55 19.21 -8.69
N ASP A 35 7.14 19.77 -9.81
CA ASP A 35 5.74 19.83 -10.22
C ASP A 35 5.34 18.58 -10.99
N LEU A 36 4.03 18.39 -11.17
CA LEU A 36 3.46 17.37 -12.06
C LEU A 36 4.14 17.36 -13.43
N GLY A 37 4.66 16.19 -13.83
CA GLY A 37 5.47 16.03 -15.04
C GLY A 37 6.98 16.09 -14.78
N SER A 38 7.42 16.59 -13.63
CA SER A 38 8.84 16.74 -13.27
C SER A 38 9.19 16.18 -11.89
N LEU A 39 8.30 15.36 -11.30
CA LEU A 39 8.46 14.79 -9.97
C LEU A 39 9.76 13.98 -9.83
N ARG A 40 10.49 14.18 -8.75
CA ARG A 40 11.73 13.46 -8.42
C ARG A 40 11.70 12.95 -6.99
N ALA A 41 12.19 11.73 -6.80
CA ALA A 41 12.40 11.18 -5.46
C ALA A 41 13.43 12.04 -4.71
N HIS A 42 13.07 12.46 -3.50
CA HIS A 42 13.90 13.26 -2.61
C HIS A 42 14.30 12.48 -1.35
N ARG A 43 13.38 11.71 -0.76
CA ARG A 43 13.65 10.85 0.41
C ARG A 43 13.33 9.39 0.10
N VAL A 44 14.37 8.54 0.17
CA VAL A 44 14.26 7.09 -0.12
C VAL A 44 14.43 6.20 1.13
N ALA A 45 15.06 6.74 2.18
CA ALA A 45 15.29 6.03 3.43
C ALA A 45 14.00 5.91 4.27
N CYS A 46 13.90 4.83 5.04
CA CYS A 46 12.83 4.62 6.00
C CYS A 46 13.19 5.27 7.34
N PRO A 47 12.19 5.65 8.16
CA PRO A 47 12.46 5.95 9.56
C PRO A 47 13.00 4.70 10.26
N SER A 48 14.07 4.87 11.03
CA SER A 48 14.58 3.82 11.92
C SER A 48 13.70 3.79 13.17
N GLN A 49 13.06 2.66 13.43
CA GLN A 49 12.24 2.45 14.62
C GLN A 49 12.46 1.03 15.15
N ASP A 50 12.77 0.92 16.43
CA ASP A 50 12.97 -0.37 17.11
C ASP A 50 11.63 -0.99 17.56
N LEU A 51 10.65 -1.06 16.64
CA LEU A 51 9.34 -1.65 16.91
C LEU A 51 9.30 -3.11 16.48
N THR A 52 8.79 -3.96 17.37
CA THR A 52 8.62 -5.39 17.11
C THR A 52 7.26 -5.89 17.62
N GLY A 53 6.87 -7.10 17.22
CA GLY A 53 5.68 -7.78 17.72
C GLY A 53 4.40 -6.93 17.61
N ALA A 54 3.67 -6.80 18.71
CA ALA A 54 2.39 -6.10 18.75
C ALA A 54 2.50 -4.59 18.42
N ALA A 55 3.60 -3.94 18.82
CA ALA A 55 3.79 -2.51 18.57
C ALA A 55 4.01 -2.22 17.07
N LEU A 56 4.82 -3.05 16.41
CA LEU A 56 5.00 -2.99 14.96
C LEU A 56 3.68 -3.24 14.22
N ARG A 57 2.94 -4.30 14.59
CA ARG A 57 1.63 -4.60 13.98
C ARG A 57 0.65 -3.45 14.13
N ARG A 58 0.60 -2.84 15.33
CA ARG A 58 -0.25 -1.68 15.59
C ARG A 58 0.12 -0.51 14.68
N ARG A 59 1.41 -0.22 14.54
CA ARG A 59 1.89 0.86 13.68
C ARG A 59 1.55 0.64 12.20
N ILE A 60 1.72 -0.58 11.69
CA ILE A 60 1.31 -0.95 10.32
C ILE A 60 -0.17 -0.62 10.09
N VAL A 61 -1.03 -0.99 11.04
CA VAL A 61 -2.48 -0.71 10.97
C VAL A 61 -2.75 0.80 11.02
N ASP A 62 -2.12 1.54 11.94
CA ASP A 62 -2.35 2.98 12.10
C ASP A 62 -1.93 3.76 10.84
N VAL A 63 -0.76 3.44 10.26
CA VAL A 63 -0.28 4.02 9.00
C VAL A 63 -1.25 3.71 7.85
N THR A 64 -1.72 2.46 7.77
CA THR A 64 -2.66 2.02 6.72
C THR A 64 -3.99 2.75 6.84
N VAL A 65 -4.55 2.84 8.04
CA VAL A 65 -5.84 3.50 8.30
C VAL A 65 -5.75 5.00 8.02
N GLN A 66 -4.65 5.66 8.36
CA GLN A 66 -4.44 7.06 8.00
C GLN A 66 -4.51 7.27 6.48
N GLU A 67 -3.78 6.47 5.69
CA GLU A 67 -3.83 6.66 4.24
C GLU A 67 -5.19 6.29 3.66
N TRP A 68 -5.85 5.26 4.19
CA TRP A 68 -7.22 4.95 3.80
C TRP A 68 -8.18 6.12 4.07
N SER A 69 -8.01 6.83 5.18
CA SER A 69 -8.71 8.07 5.51
C SER A 69 -8.42 9.18 4.50
N PHE A 70 -7.15 9.39 4.14
CA PHE A 70 -6.74 10.39 3.14
C PHE A 70 -7.36 10.16 1.75
N PHE A 71 -7.68 8.91 1.40
CA PHE A 71 -8.42 8.54 0.18
C PHE A 71 -9.94 8.49 0.37
N GLY A 72 -10.46 8.93 1.52
CA GLY A 72 -11.89 9.08 1.78
C GLY A 72 -12.60 7.83 2.27
N HIS A 73 -11.89 6.89 2.91
CA HIS A 73 -12.50 5.69 3.53
C HIS A 73 -13.36 4.85 2.58
N ALA A 74 -13.00 4.74 1.30
CA ALA A 74 -13.78 3.95 0.36
C ALA A 74 -13.88 2.48 0.84
N VAL A 75 -15.10 1.99 1.06
CA VAL A 75 -15.38 0.60 1.45
C VAL A 75 -15.88 -0.18 0.24
N LEU A 76 -15.37 -1.41 0.09
CA LEU A 76 -15.92 -2.38 -0.84
C LEU A 76 -16.42 -3.59 -0.07
N ASP A 77 -17.72 -3.79 -0.17
CA ASP A 77 -18.42 -4.90 0.44
C ASP A 77 -18.39 -6.11 -0.51
N TYR A 78 -17.55 -7.09 -0.17
CA TYR A 78 -17.41 -8.35 -0.91
C TYR A 78 -18.34 -9.46 -0.38
N THR A 79 -19.13 -9.22 0.68
CA THR A 79 -20.06 -10.21 1.22
C THR A 79 -21.39 -10.24 0.47
N ARG A 80 -21.62 -9.26 -0.41
CA ARG A 80 -22.80 -9.15 -1.27
C ARG A 80 -22.44 -9.22 -2.77
N PRO A 81 -22.35 -10.45 -3.34
CA PRO A 81 -21.87 -10.65 -4.71
C PRO A 81 -22.75 -9.98 -5.78
N ASP A 82 -24.04 -9.79 -5.52
CA ASP A 82 -25.02 -9.13 -6.40
C ASP A 82 -24.77 -7.60 -6.53
N VAL A 83 -24.36 -6.96 -5.43
CA VAL A 83 -23.89 -5.56 -5.41
C VAL A 83 -22.51 -5.45 -6.06
N PHE A 84 -21.66 -6.46 -5.87
CA PHE A 84 -20.31 -6.51 -6.41
C PHE A 84 -20.29 -6.53 -7.95
N ASP A 85 -21.14 -7.32 -8.62
CA ASP A 85 -21.18 -7.34 -10.09
C ASP A 85 -21.68 -6.02 -10.70
N ARG A 86 -22.64 -5.35 -10.05
CA ARG A 86 -23.08 -3.99 -10.45
C ARG A 86 -21.99 -2.94 -10.22
N ALA A 87 -21.25 -3.05 -9.12
CA ALA A 87 -20.08 -2.20 -8.85
C ALA A 87 -18.95 -2.46 -9.86
N ARG A 88 -18.74 -3.72 -10.27
CA ARG A 88 -17.74 -4.13 -11.28
C ARG A 88 -18.09 -3.64 -12.68
N ILE A 89 -19.37 -3.64 -13.06
CA ILE A 89 -19.87 -3.08 -14.33
C ILE A 89 -19.69 -1.56 -14.38
N ARG A 90 -19.98 -0.83 -13.29
CA ARG A 90 -19.62 0.61 -13.18
C ARG A 90 -18.11 0.85 -13.14
N ARG A 91 -17.31 -0.17 -12.78
CA ARG A 91 -15.84 -0.13 -12.63
C ARG A 91 -15.05 -0.69 -13.80
N ARG A 92 -15.63 -0.86 -14.99
CA ARG A 92 -14.80 -1.01 -16.22
C ARG A 92 -13.86 0.20 -16.45
N GLY A 93 -14.01 1.29 -15.69
CA GLY A 93 -13.00 2.33 -15.47
C GLY A 93 -12.28 2.17 -14.12
N TRP A 94 -11.26 1.31 -14.05
CA TRP A 94 -10.24 1.46 -13.02
C TRP A 94 -9.61 2.85 -13.19
N SER A 95 -9.84 3.73 -12.21
CA SER A 95 -9.53 5.17 -12.24
C SER A 95 -10.41 5.98 -13.18
N LEU A 96 -11.44 6.61 -12.62
CA LEU A 96 -11.59 8.03 -12.89
C LEU A 96 -11.45 8.78 -11.58
N LEU A 97 -10.24 8.77 -10.99
CA LEU A 97 -9.86 9.96 -10.21
C LEU A 97 -10.16 11.13 -11.14
N ASP A 98 -11.01 12.05 -10.75
CA ASP A 98 -11.24 13.22 -11.57
C ASP A 98 -9.91 14.00 -11.70
N ARG A 99 -9.91 15.05 -12.53
CA ARG A 99 -8.67 15.80 -12.79
C ARG A 99 -8.09 16.37 -11.49
N GLU A 100 -8.97 16.91 -10.65
CA GLU A 100 -8.62 17.51 -9.36
C GLU A 100 -8.03 16.47 -8.42
N GLU A 101 -8.70 15.32 -8.29
CA GLU A 101 -8.25 14.22 -7.46
C GLU A 101 -6.91 13.65 -7.94
N THR A 102 -6.72 13.55 -9.27
CA THR A 102 -5.45 13.10 -9.85
C THR A 102 -4.30 14.02 -9.44
N VAL A 103 -4.53 15.33 -9.43
CA VAL A 103 -3.53 16.32 -8.98
C VAL A 103 -3.30 16.18 -7.48
N ARG A 104 -4.37 16.12 -6.67
CA ARG A 104 -4.30 16.04 -5.22
C ARG A 104 -3.46 14.88 -4.71
N VAL A 105 -3.60 13.70 -5.32
CA VAL A 105 -2.92 12.49 -4.86
C VAL A 105 -1.61 12.22 -5.59
N ALA A 106 -1.23 13.06 -6.56
CA ALA A 106 -0.12 12.79 -7.45
C ALA A 106 1.19 12.53 -6.69
N ASP A 107 1.56 13.49 -5.86
CA ASP A 107 2.82 13.48 -5.11
C ASP A 107 2.79 12.41 -4.03
N SER A 108 1.61 12.11 -3.47
CA SER A 108 1.45 11.02 -2.50
C SER A 108 1.74 9.66 -3.14
N ILE A 109 1.19 9.40 -4.33
CA ILE A 109 1.45 8.14 -5.04
C ILE A 109 2.91 8.08 -5.50
N ALA A 110 3.49 9.18 -5.97
CA ALA A 110 4.94 9.24 -6.26
C ALA A 110 5.77 8.93 -5.01
N GLY A 111 5.36 9.46 -3.85
CA GLY A 111 5.93 9.20 -2.54
C GLY A 111 6.03 7.72 -2.19
N TYR A 112 5.00 6.92 -2.50
CA TYR A 112 5.03 5.47 -2.27
C TYR A 112 6.14 4.77 -3.07
N TRP A 113 6.38 5.20 -4.30
CA TRP A 113 7.42 4.60 -5.14
C TRP A 113 8.83 4.86 -4.63
N THR A 114 9.06 5.96 -3.91
CA THR A 114 10.40 6.37 -3.44
C THR A 114 11.12 5.33 -2.56
N VAL A 115 10.36 4.44 -1.92
CA VAL A 115 10.89 3.43 -0.98
C VAL A 115 11.12 2.07 -1.62
N THR A 116 10.86 1.95 -2.93
CA THR A 116 10.98 0.70 -3.69
C THR A 116 12.22 0.75 -4.60
N PRO A 117 12.93 -0.39 -4.76
CA PRO A 117 13.87 -0.54 -5.87
C PRO A 117 13.17 -0.21 -7.20
N GLU A 118 13.82 0.51 -8.11
CA GLU A 118 13.26 0.93 -9.42
C GLU A 118 12.11 1.95 -9.37
N GLY A 119 11.66 2.38 -8.19
CA GLY A 119 10.55 3.34 -8.06
C GLY A 119 10.80 4.67 -8.79
N SER A 120 12.04 5.14 -8.83
CA SER A 120 12.42 6.35 -9.58
C SER A 120 12.10 6.25 -11.08
N TRP A 121 12.30 5.07 -11.69
CA TRP A 121 11.96 4.85 -13.09
C TRP A 121 10.44 4.89 -13.33
N ILE A 122 9.65 4.38 -12.38
CA ILE A 122 8.18 4.46 -12.43
C ILE A 122 7.71 5.91 -12.39
N ILE A 123 8.28 6.73 -11.50
CA ILE A 123 8.00 8.17 -11.39
C ILE A 123 8.37 8.87 -12.71
N GLU A 124 9.57 8.63 -13.24
CA GLU A 124 10.02 9.24 -14.48
C GLU A 124 9.15 8.85 -15.69
N ASN A 125 8.72 7.59 -15.75
CA ASN A 125 7.81 7.13 -16.79
C ASN A 125 6.44 7.79 -16.71
N GLN A 126 5.93 8.03 -15.50
CA GLN A 126 4.69 8.77 -15.29
C GLN A 126 4.86 10.25 -15.68
N ASN A 127 5.99 10.86 -15.36
CA ASN A 127 6.36 12.22 -15.76
C ASN A 127 6.33 12.41 -17.28
N ARG A 128 6.96 11.50 -18.04
CA ARG A 128 6.91 11.55 -19.52
C ARG A 128 5.48 11.51 -20.06
N ARG A 129 4.58 10.75 -19.42
CA ARG A 129 3.17 10.70 -19.80
C ARG A 129 2.43 12.00 -19.50
N TRP A 130 2.68 12.61 -18.34
CA TRP A 130 2.09 13.92 -18.02
C TRP A 130 2.61 15.02 -18.94
N HIS A 131 3.89 14.98 -19.33
CA HIS A 131 4.43 15.89 -20.33
C HIS A 131 3.74 15.72 -21.70
N GLN A 132 3.54 14.48 -22.14
CA GLN A 132 2.98 14.21 -23.47
C GLN A 132 1.46 14.43 -23.55
N PHE A 133 0.72 14.08 -22.49
CA PHE A 133 -0.74 13.98 -22.53
C PHE A 133 -1.45 14.81 -21.46
N GLY A 134 -0.70 15.58 -20.67
CA GLY A 134 -1.21 16.35 -19.53
C GLY A 134 -1.69 15.49 -18.38
N VAL A 135 -2.20 16.16 -17.33
CA VAL A 135 -2.67 15.54 -16.07
C VAL A 135 -3.82 14.53 -16.26
N ALA A 136 -4.58 14.66 -17.36
CA ALA A 136 -5.64 13.73 -17.73
C ALA A 136 -5.12 12.30 -17.98
N SER A 137 -3.81 12.11 -18.18
CA SER A 137 -3.21 10.79 -18.33
C SER A 137 -3.24 9.94 -17.05
N ARG A 138 -3.44 10.56 -15.86
CA ARG A 138 -3.53 9.91 -14.53
C ARG A 138 -2.37 8.98 -14.18
N TRP A 139 -2.35 8.46 -12.96
CA TRP A 139 -1.44 7.36 -12.60
C TRP A 139 -1.79 6.08 -13.37
N ARG A 140 -0.81 5.56 -14.10
CA ARG A 140 -1.00 4.41 -15.00
C ARG A 140 -0.48 3.10 -14.45
N THR A 141 0.60 3.16 -13.68
CA THR A 141 1.14 1.99 -13.00
C THR A 141 0.33 1.72 -11.74
N PRO A 142 -0.21 0.50 -11.53
CA PRO A 142 -0.80 0.10 -10.25
C PRO A 142 0.21 0.25 -9.13
N TRP A 143 -0.20 0.86 -8.02
CA TRP A 143 0.71 1.31 -6.96
C TRP A 143 0.52 0.58 -5.63
N SER A 144 -0.32 -0.46 -5.56
CA SER A 144 -0.61 -1.20 -4.33
C SER A 144 0.63 -1.84 -3.68
N ALA A 145 1.55 -2.39 -4.48
CA ALA A 145 2.81 -2.94 -3.96
C ALA A 145 3.75 -1.86 -3.40
N ALA A 146 3.81 -0.70 -4.06
CA ALA A 146 4.58 0.44 -3.57
C ALA A 146 3.95 1.04 -2.30
N PHE A 147 2.62 1.12 -2.23
CA PHE A 147 1.90 1.53 -1.04
C PHE A 147 2.19 0.62 0.15
N ILE A 148 2.09 -0.71 -0.01
CA ILE A 148 2.43 -1.65 1.07
C ILE A 148 3.90 -1.48 1.45
N SER A 149 4.80 -1.36 0.48
CA SER A 149 6.23 -1.12 0.74
C SER A 149 6.48 0.16 1.53
N TRP A 150 5.72 1.21 1.26
CA TRP A 150 5.78 2.47 2.00
C TRP A 150 5.21 2.35 3.41
N VAL A 151 4.08 1.64 3.59
CA VAL A 151 3.53 1.35 4.92
C VAL A 151 4.57 0.62 5.76
N MET A 152 5.21 -0.43 5.21
CA MET A 152 6.24 -1.18 5.93
C MET A 152 7.46 -0.31 6.26
N CYS A 153 7.91 0.49 5.29
CA CYS A 153 8.99 1.46 5.47
C CYS A 153 8.71 2.43 6.63
N GLU A 154 7.55 3.11 6.62
CA GLU A 154 7.17 4.05 7.67
C GLU A 154 6.86 3.37 9.01
N SER A 155 6.61 2.06 9.00
CA SER A 155 6.42 1.26 10.20
C SER A 155 7.72 0.82 10.87
N GLY A 156 8.88 1.12 10.26
CA GLY A 156 10.21 0.75 10.78
C GLY A 156 10.81 -0.50 10.15
N LEU A 157 10.20 -1.08 9.10
CA LEU A 157 10.79 -2.20 8.35
C LEU A 157 11.71 -1.66 7.25
N ASP A 158 12.84 -1.10 7.67
CA ASP A 158 13.84 -0.49 6.80
C ASP A 158 14.77 -1.54 6.16
N GLU A 159 15.10 -2.59 6.91
CA GLU A 159 16.00 -3.65 6.46
C GLU A 159 15.35 -4.62 5.48
N ARG A 160 16.11 -5.00 4.44
CA ARG A 160 15.65 -5.87 3.36
C ARG A 160 15.31 -7.27 3.85
N GLU A 161 16.02 -7.74 4.86
CA GLU A 161 15.88 -9.05 5.49
C GLU A 161 14.55 -9.15 6.27
N GLN A 162 14.07 -8.02 6.79
CA GLN A 162 12.77 -7.91 7.47
C GLN A 162 11.63 -7.78 6.46
N PHE A 163 11.77 -6.89 5.47
CA PHE A 163 10.77 -6.72 4.40
C PHE A 163 11.40 -6.26 3.08
N ARG A 164 11.26 -7.09 2.03
CA ARG A 164 11.72 -6.79 0.66
C ARG A 164 10.73 -5.87 -0.04
N ARG A 165 10.82 -4.58 0.27
CA ARG A 165 10.13 -3.49 -0.44
C ARG A 165 10.32 -3.63 -1.94
N ALA A 166 9.25 -3.48 -2.72
CA ALA A 166 9.26 -3.78 -4.15
C ALA A 166 8.14 -3.09 -4.91
N VAL A 167 8.37 -2.92 -6.21
CA VAL A 167 7.37 -2.44 -7.17
C VAL A 167 6.25 -3.44 -7.46
N ALA A 168 6.43 -4.70 -7.05
CA ALA A 168 5.50 -5.79 -7.32
C ALA A 168 5.28 -6.69 -6.09
N HIS A 169 4.05 -7.18 -5.93
CA HIS A 169 3.62 -7.97 -4.78
C HIS A 169 4.40 -9.28 -4.59
N HIS A 170 4.75 -9.95 -5.69
CA HIS A 170 5.36 -11.29 -5.62
C HIS A 170 6.70 -11.29 -4.87
N THR A 171 7.44 -10.17 -4.83
CA THR A 171 8.77 -10.10 -4.21
C THR A 171 8.75 -10.37 -2.71
N TYR A 172 7.87 -9.70 -1.96
CA TYR A 172 7.76 -9.91 -0.52
C TYR A 172 6.89 -11.12 -0.15
N ILE A 173 6.00 -11.56 -1.05
CA ILE A 173 5.34 -12.87 -0.93
C ILE A 173 6.39 -13.98 -0.97
N ASP A 174 7.30 -13.94 -1.95
CA ASP A 174 8.38 -14.93 -2.05
C ASP A 174 9.31 -14.90 -0.82
N GLN A 175 9.52 -13.73 -0.21
CA GLN A 175 10.24 -13.66 1.07
C GLN A 175 9.48 -14.35 2.20
N ALA A 176 8.17 -14.13 2.31
CA ALA A 176 7.34 -14.77 3.34
C ALA A 176 7.28 -16.30 3.16
N ILE A 177 7.35 -16.80 1.93
CA ILE A 177 7.49 -18.24 1.64
C ILE A 177 8.86 -18.76 2.10
N ARG A 178 9.95 -18.02 1.82
CA ARG A 178 11.28 -18.38 2.36
C ARG A 178 11.29 -18.39 3.89
N ALA A 179 10.60 -17.47 4.53
CA ALA A 179 10.48 -17.41 5.99
C ALA A 179 9.78 -18.66 6.54
N ARG A 180 8.67 -19.07 5.90
CA ARG A 180 7.98 -20.34 6.20
C ARG A 180 8.91 -21.55 6.08
N ASP A 181 9.77 -21.55 5.08
CA ASP A 181 10.72 -22.65 4.81
C ASP A 181 12.00 -22.57 5.69
N GLY A 182 12.06 -21.62 6.65
CA GLY A 182 13.20 -21.44 7.55
C GLY A 182 14.42 -20.73 6.93
N ALA A 183 14.29 -20.24 5.69
CA ALA A 183 15.37 -19.60 4.93
C ALA A 183 15.40 -18.06 5.05
N ALA A 184 14.48 -17.46 5.82
CA ALA A 184 14.44 -16.02 6.09
C ALA A 184 13.95 -15.73 7.51
N ALA A 185 14.73 -16.12 8.51
CA ALA A 185 14.37 -16.04 9.94
C ALA A 185 14.06 -14.60 10.42
N SER A 186 14.67 -13.58 9.82
CA SER A 186 14.45 -12.18 10.18
C SER A 186 13.24 -11.54 9.49
N ALA A 187 12.56 -12.25 8.59
CA ALA A 187 11.43 -11.69 7.86
C ALA A 187 10.27 -11.38 8.81
N ALA A 188 9.66 -10.21 8.65
CA ALA A 188 8.52 -9.79 9.46
C ALA A 188 7.23 -10.56 9.16
N PHE A 189 7.19 -11.27 8.02
CA PHE A 189 6.02 -12.02 7.55
C PHE A 189 6.40 -13.46 7.21
N THR A 190 5.50 -14.37 7.55
CA THR A 190 5.54 -15.79 7.21
C THR A 190 4.31 -16.13 6.37
N ALA A 191 4.48 -16.86 5.27
CA ALA A 191 3.38 -17.25 4.41
C ALA A 191 2.60 -18.43 5.01
N TYR A 192 1.27 -18.36 4.94
CA TYR A 192 0.34 -19.40 5.36
C TYR A 192 -0.65 -19.71 4.24
N ASP A 193 -1.07 -20.97 4.15
CA ASP A 193 -2.22 -21.35 3.33
C ASP A 193 -3.52 -20.80 3.95
N ILE A 194 -4.53 -20.61 3.11
CA ILE A 194 -5.85 -20.14 3.59
C ILE A 194 -6.39 -21.14 4.61
N GLY A 195 -6.72 -20.64 5.81
CA GLY A 195 -7.26 -21.45 6.91
C GLY A 195 -6.21 -22.10 7.81
N GLU A 196 -4.92 -21.95 7.52
CA GLU A 196 -3.84 -22.52 8.36
C GLU A 196 -3.54 -21.69 9.62
N ALA A 197 -3.66 -20.37 9.52
CA ALA A 197 -3.41 -19.45 10.63
C ALA A 197 -4.61 -18.50 10.83
N PRO A 198 -4.91 -18.09 12.08
CA PRO A 198 -5.89 -17.06 12.34
C PRO A 198 -5.42 -15.73 11.74
N ILE A 199 -6.34 -15.01 11.11
CA ILE A 199 -6.10 -13.67 10.59
C ILE A 199 -6.14 -12.68 11.76
N ALA A 200 -5.28 -11.67 11.75
CA ALA A 200 -5.33 -10.55 12.67
C ALA A 200 -4.93 -9.23 11.99
N PRO A 201 -5.28 -8.07 12.57
CA PRO A 201 -4.84 -6.78 12.05
C PRO A 201 -3.31 -6.69 11.91
N GLY A 202 -2.87 -6.12 10.80
CA GLY A 202 -1.47 -6.09 10.36
C GLY A 202 -1.08 -7.21 9.40
N ASP A 203 -1.90 -8.26 9.24
CA ASP A 203 -1.64 -9.32 8.27
C ASP A 203 -1.87 -8.87 6.83
N LEU A 204 -1.23 -9.59 5.90
CA LEU A 204 -1.42 -9.42 4.46
C LEU A 204 -2.30 -10.55 3.91
N LEU A 205 -3.39 -10.19 3.25
CA LEU A 205 -4.20 -11.13 2.47
C LEU A 205 -3.80 -11.03 1.00
N CYS A 206 -3.15 -12.06 0.48
CA CYS A 206 -2.58 -12.05 -0.87
C CYS A 206 -3.27 -13.04 -1.80
N SER A 207 -3.44 -12.66 -3.07
CA SER A 207 -4.01 -13.51 -4.11
C SER A 207 -3.24 -13.42 -5.42
N GLY A 208 -3.06 -14.57 -6.08
CA GLY A 208 -2.57 -14.66 -7.45
C GLY A 208 -3.71 -14.52 -8.45
N ARG A 209 -3.60 -13.60 -9.41
CA ARG A 209 -4.57 -13.43 -10.49
C ARG A 209 -4.10 -14.09 -11.78
N ARG A 210 -2.82 -13.96 -12.09
CA ARG A 210 -2.18 -14.62 -13.23
C ARG A 210 -0.73 -14.99 -12.88
N PRO A 211 -0.45 -16.28 -12.67
CA PRO A 211 -1.41 -17.38 -12.56
C PRO A 211 -2.23 -17.31 -11.25
N VAL A 212 -3.26 -18.15 -11.14
CA VAL A 212 -4.01 -18.36 -9.91
C VAL A 212 -3.32 -19.48 -9.14
N TYR A 213 -2.99 -19.23 -7.87
CA TYR A 213 -2.40 -20.21 -6.97
C TYR A 213 -3.45 -20.61 -5.93
N ARG A 214 -3.56 -21.92 -5.66
CA ARG A 214 -4.44 -22.49 -4.64
C ARG A 214 -3.74 -22.68 -3.30
N SER A 215 -2.41 -22.67 -3.30
CA SER A 215 -1.60 -22.82 -2.10
C SER A 215 -0.26 -22.10 -2.21
N VAL A 216 0.39 -21.89 -1.07
CA VAL A 216 1.78 -21.48 -0.95
C VAL A 216 2.69 -22.46 -1.69
N ALA A 217 2.38 -23.76 -1.66
CA ALA A 217 3.13 -24.76 -2.40
C ALA A 217 3.11 -24.54 -3.92
N GLU A 218 1.95 -24.20 -4.49
CA GLU A 218 1.87 -23.87 -5.92
C GLU A 218 2.69 -22.62 -6.26
N ARG A 219 2.63 -21.56 -5.43
CA ARG A 219 3.46 -20.36 -5.65
C ARG A 219 4.95 -20.67 -5.56
N ARG A 220 5.35 -21.57 -4.66
CA ARG A 220 6.76 -21.94 -4.41
C ARG A 220 7.48 -22.38 -5.69
N HIS A 221 6.78 -23.10 -6.58
CA HIS A 221 7.36 -23.58 -7.84
C HIS A 221 7.76 -22.47 -8.83
N GLN A 222 7.28 -21.25 -8.63
CA GLN A 222 7.52 -20.09 -9.52
C GLN A 222 8.17 -18.92 -8.78
N MET A 223 8.78 -19.16 -7.62
CA MET A 223 9.47 -18.10 -6.88
C MET A 223 10.55 -17.42 -7.72
N GLY A 224 10.64 -16.11 -7.63
CA GLY A 224 11.51 -15.30 -8.48
C GLY A 224 10.91 -14.95 -9.85
N GLU A 225 9.91 -15.69 -10.33
CA GLU A 225 9.17 -15.32 -11.53
C GLU A 225 8.13 -14.25 -11.21
N GLY A 226 7.94 -13.32 -12.16
CA GLY A 226 6.95 -12.26 -12.05
C GLY A 226 5.53 -12.81 -12.15
N ALA A 227 4.68 -12.47 -11.18
CA ALA A 227 3.28 -12.87 -11.16
C ALA A 227 2.36 -11.67 -10.93
N ARG A 228 1.20 -11.65 -11.60
CA ARG A 228 0.15 -10.66 -11.32
C ARG A 228 -0.56 -11.04 -10.05
N MET A 229 -0.19 -10.41 -8.95
CA MET A 229 -0.74 -10.65 -7.63
C MET A 229 -1.27 -9.36 -7.03
N HIS A 230 -2.06 -9.47 -5.98
CA HIS A 230 -2.56 -8.37 -5.18
C HIS A 230 -2.52 -8.77 -3.71
N CYS A 231 -2.18 -7.82 -2.84
CA CYS A 231 -2.31 -8.00 -1.41
C CYS A 231 -3.08 -6.82 -0.79
N ASP A 232 -3.84 -7.10 0.24
CA ASP A 232 -4.52 -6.14 1.10
C ASP A 232 -3.96 -6.25 2.53
N ILE A 233 -3.93 -5.14 3.27
CA ILE A 233 -3.56 -5.12 4.70
C ILE A 233 -4.83 -5.24 5.53
N VAL A 234 -4.86 -6.18 6.47
CA VAL A 234 -5.97 -6.33 7.41
C VAL A 234 -5.89 -5.22 8.46
N VAL A 235 -6.93 -4.39 8.56
CA VAL A 235 -6.96 -3.28 9.54
C VAL A 235 -7.86 -3.55 10.74
N LYS A 236 -8.88 -4.41 10.58
CA LYS A 236 -9.79 -4.83 11.64
C LYS A 236 -10.47 -6.16 11.27
N LEU A 237 -11.00 -6.82 12.29
CA LEU A 237 -11.95 -7.93 12.15
C LEU A 237 -13.29 -7.47 12.70
N GLU A 238 -14.36 -7.77 11.99
CA GLU A 238 -15.71 -7.61 12.52
C GLU A 238 -16.10 -8.89 13.27
N PRO A 239 -16.77 -8.78 14.44
CA PRO A 239 -17.29 -9.93 15.19
C PRO A 239 -18.34 -10.74 14.44
#